data_AF-A0A084VHP0-F1
#
_entry.id   AF-A0A084VHP0-F1
#
_cell.length_a   1.000
_cell.length_b   1.000
_cell.length_c   1.000
_cell.angle_alpha   90.00
_cell.angle_beta   90.00
_cell.angle_gamma   90.00
#
_symmetry.space_group_name_H-M   'P 1'
#
loop_
_entity.id
_entity.type
_entity.pdbx_description
1 polymer ?
#
loop_
_entity_poly.entity_id
_entity_poly.type
_entity_poly.pdbx_seq_one_letter_code
_entity_poly.pdbx_strand_id
1 'polypeptide(L)'
;MDTIAQLNALTKLVEFINPSKNDYRVTYKFFNRYKKLHANRVWYLSISPRDTRPIMIEDIPKDTRQMQIEVLGKGVGLFSLQYEFGVNLVNHQRRFGLSLEKLKPVSNFELKLKVCVSYISRLDYRSNMAIVEVNFPSGYTVDNDPISMVTGDSSIEVGNVRKKHK
;
A
#
# COMPACT_ATOMS: atom_id res chain seq x y z
N MET A 1 18.28 -2.37 2.03
CA MET A 1 18.20 -3.81 2.33
C MET A 1 17.23 -4.43 1.35
N ASP A 2 17.60 -5.56 0.76
CA ASP A 2 16.77 -6.31 -0.19
C ASP A 2 15.72 -7.15 0.57
N THR A 3 14.48 -7.14 0.08
CA THR A 3 13.36 -7.96 0.57
C THR A 3 13.74 -9.44 0.66
N ILE A 4 14.58 -9.93 -0.26
CA ILE A 4 15.05 -11.32 -0.29
C ILE A 4 15.85 -11.65 0.98
N ALA A 5 16.80 -10.79 1.35
CA ALA A 5 17.62 -11.00 2.54
C ALA A 5 16.79 -10.98 3.83
N GLN A 6 15.81 -10.07 3.91
CA GLN A 6 14.90 -9.98 5.04
C GLN A 6 14.00 -11.23 5.17
N LEU A 7 13.44 -11.70 4.05
CA LEU A 7 12.57 -12.88 4.05
C LEU A 7 13.34 -14.14 4.45
N ASN A 8 14.57 -14.29 3.95
CA ASN A 8 15.44 -15.42 4.31
C ASN A 8 15.78 -15.44 5.81
N ALA A 9 16.09 -14.28 6.39
CA ALA A 9 16.36 -14.17 7.82
C ALA A 9 15.11 -14.53 8.64
N LEU A 10 13.93 -14.06 8.22
CA LEU A 10 12.68 -14.35 8.90
C LEU A 10 12.33 -15.85 8.85
N THR A 11 12.50 -16.50 7.70
CA THR A 11 12.24 -17.95 7.57
C THR A 11 13.11 -18.75 8.54
N LYS A 12 14.42 -18.47 8.59
CA LYS A 12 15.33 -19.16 9.51
C LYS A 12 14.97 -18.94 10.99
N LEU A 13 14.50 -17.75 11.34
CA LEU A 13 14.04 -17.46 12.69
C LEU A 13 12.81 -18.31 13.05
N VAL A 14 11.83 -18.41 12.15
CA VAL A 14 10.60 -19.19 12.36
C VAL A 14 10.91 -20.68 12.58
N GLU A 15 11.83 -21.25 11.79
CA GLU A 15 12.30 -22.63 11.95
C GLU A 15 12.90 -22.88 13.34
N PHE A 16 13.62 -21.91 13.89
CA PHE A 16 14.23 -22.01 15.22
C PHE A 16 13.20 -21.90 16.36
N ILE A 17 12.26 -20.97 16.26
CA ILE A 17 11.33 -20.65 17.37
C ILE A 17 10.08 -21.53 17.38
N ASN A 18 9.77 -22.26 16.30
CA ASN A 18 8.60 -23.13 16.21
C ASN A 18 8.96 -24.61 16.13
N PRO A 19 9.46 -25.24 17.22
CA PRO A 19 9.84 -26.65 17.23
C PRO A 19 8.64 -27.62 17.24
N SER A 20 7.40 -27.15 17.03
CA SER A 20 6.19 -27.97 17.15
C SER A 20 5.15 -27.60 16.09
N LYS A 21 4.25 -28.54 15.80
CA LYS A 21 3.11 -28.29 14.92
C LYS A 21 2.12 -27.34 15.61
N ASN A 22 1.58 -26.37 14.86
CA ASN A 22 0.64 -25.38 15.38
C ASN A 22 -0.66 -26.04 15.85
N ASP A 23 -1.05 -25.81 17.09
CA ASP A 23 -2.33 -26.21 17.67
C ASP A 23 -2.78 -25.14 18.69
N TYR A 24 -3.49 -24.14 18.18
CA TYR A 24 -3.96 -23.02 19.00
C TYR A 24 -5.27 -22.44 18.48
N ARG A 25 -6.02 -21.85 19.40
CA ARG A 25 -7.26 -21.15 19.13
C ARG A 25 -7.01 -19.65 19.29
N VAL A 26 -7.59 -18.87 18.39
CA VAL A 26 -7.53 -17.41 18.44
C VAL A 26 -8.94 -16.86 18.50
N THR A 27 -9.18 -15.95 19.43
CA THR A 27 -10.42 -15.20 19.53
C THR A 27 -10.14 -13.73 19.25
N TYR A 28 -10.79 -13.19 18.22
CA TYR A 28 -10.74 -11.77 17.88
C TYR A 28 -12.02 -11.09 18.37
N LYS A 29 -11.88 -10.06 19.19
CA LYS A 29 -13.00 -9.24 19.68
C LYS A 29 -12.85 -7.82 19.17
N PHE A 30 -13.87 -7.31 18.47
CA PHE A 30 -13.89 -5.98 17.89
C PHE A 30 -14.83 -5.07 18.69
N PHE A 31 -14.35 -3.89 19.08
CA PHE A 31 -15.10 -2.94 19.91
C PHE A 31 -15.19 -1.58 19.21
N ASN A 32 -16.38 -0.96 19.23
CA ASN A 32 -16.58 0.43 18.85
C ASN A 32 -16.33 1.34 20.06
N ARG A 33 -15.97 2.59 19.78
CA ARG A 33 -15.89 3.73 20.70
C ARG A 33 -16.98 3.77 21.79
N TYR A 34 -18.24 3.42 21.47
CA TYR A 34 -19.38 3.56 22.40
C TYR A 34 -19.63 2.35 23.32
N LYS A 35 -19.14 1.15 22.96
CA LYS A 35 -19.39 -0.09 23.71
C LYS A 35 -18.07 -0.78 24.05
N LYS A 36 -17.42 -0.32 25.13
CA LYS A 36 -16.16 -0.91 25.62
C LYS A 36 -16.34 -2.21 26.40
N LEU A 37 -17.54 -2.46 26.92
CA LEU A 37 -17.83 -3.63 27.76
C LEU A 37 -18.32 -4.85 26.96
N HIS A 38 -18.88 -4.65 25.78
CA HIS A 38 -19.37 -5.72 24.92
C HIS A 38 -18.78 -5.59 23.52
N ALA A 39 -18.14 -6.65 23.04
CA ALA A 39 -17.62 -6.71 21.69
C ALA A 39 -18.77 -6.62 20.68
N ASN A 40 -18.61 -5.78 19.67
CA ASN A 40 -19.55 -5.68 18.55
C ASN A 40 -19.55 -6.96 17.71
N ARG A 41 -18.36 -7.56 17.54
CA ARG A 41 -18.18 -8.78 16.77
C ARG A 41 -17.07 -9.61 17.41
N VAL A 42 -17.30 -10.92 17.46
CA VAL A 42 -16.33 -11.90 17.93
C VAL A 42 -16.11 -12.94 16.86
N TRP A 43 -14.85 -13.25 16.57
CA TRP A 43 -14.45 -14.33 15.65
C TRP A 43 -13.63 -15.36 16.39
N TYR A 44 -13.89 -16.64 16.07
CA TYR A 44 -13.17 -17.77 16.61
C TYR A 44 -12.42 -18.47 15.49
N LEU A 45 -11.14 -18.70 15.72
CA LEU A 45 -10.25 -19.40 14.81
C LEU A 45 -9.64 -20.58 15.56
N SER A 46 -9.59 -21.74 14.91
CA SER A 46 -8.83 -22.88 15.39
C SER A 46 -7.78 -23.19 14.33
N ILE A 47 -6.52 -23.17 14.73
CA ILE A 47 -5.38 -23.51 13.88
C ILE A 47 -4.83 -24.83 14.38
N SER A 48 -4.78 -25.80 13.47
CA SER A 48 -4.29 -27.14 13.69
C SER A 48 -3.10 -27.42 12.77
N PRO A 49 -2.39 -28.53 12.98
CA PRO A 49 -1.25 -28.89 12.12
C PRO A 49 -1.58 -29.13 10.66
N ARG A 50 -2.88 -29.29 10.33
CA ARG A 50 -3.37 -29.54 8.97
C ARG A 50 -3.65 -28.24 8.23
N ASP A 51 -3.73 -27.12 8.94
CA ASP A 51 -4.00 -25.82 8.36
C ASP A 51 -2.72 -25.26 7.74
N THR A 52 -2.66 -25.27 6.41
CA THR A 52 -1.49 -24.84 5.62
C THR A 52 -1.69 -23.50 4.93
N ARG A 53 -2.89 -22.90 5.04
CA ARG A 53 -3.26 -21.65 4.37
C ARG A 53 -3.44 -20.52 5.38
N PRO A 54 -3.07 -19.28 5.02
CA PRO A 54 -3.40 -18.12 5.83
C PRO A 54 -4.92 -17.96 5.90
N ILE A 55 -5.41 -17.54 7.06
CA ILE A 55 -6.84 -17.32 7.29
C ILE A 55 -7.09 -15.82 7.34
N MET A 56 -7.99 -15.34 6.47
CA MET A 56 -8.33 -13.93 6.34
C MET A 56 -9.68 -13.64 6.99
N ILE A 57 -9.76 -12.55 7.75
CA ILE A 57 -11.00 -12.02 8.31
C ILE A 57 -11.30 -10.72 7.58
N GLU A 58 -12.23 -10.77 6.62
CA GLU A 58 -12.51 -9.65 5.72
C GLU A 58 -13.53 -8.65 6.30
N ASP A 59 -14.47 -9.12 7.13
CA ASP A 59 -15.58 -8.29 7.60
C ASP A 59 -15.32 -7.62 8.98
N ILE A 60 -14.27 -6.81 9.08
CA ILE A 60 -14.03 -5.99 10.26
C ILE A 60 -15.01 -4.80 10.26
N PRO A 61 -15.83 -4.59 11.32
CA PRO A 61 -16.75 -3.45 11.36
C PRO A 61 -16.02 -2.10 11.23
N LYS A 62 -16.50 -1.21 10.34
CA LYS A 62 -15.85 0.09 10.03
C LYS A 62 -15.72 1.04 11.24
N ASP A 63 -16.61 0.87 12.21
CA ASP A 63 -16.66 1.62 13.47
C ASP A 63 -15.75 1.03 14.57
N THR A 64 -15.01 -0.04 14.27
CA THR A 64 -14.02 -0.62 15.19
C THR A 64 -12.97 0.43 15.57
N ARG A 65 -12.72 0.56 16.87
CA ARG A 65 -11.66 1.43 17.44
C ARG A 65 -10.69 0.67 18.33
N GLN A 66 -11.09 -0.51 18.78
CA GLN A 66 -10.25 -1.39 19.57
C GLN A 66 -10.49 -2.83 19.13
N MET A 67 -9.40 -3.60 19.09
CA MET A 67 -9.43 -5.03 18.82
C MET A 67 -8.65 -5.73 19.94
N GLN A 68 -9.20 -6.81 20.46
CA GLN A 68 -8.55 -7.68 21.43
C GLN A 68 -8.34 -9.05 20.80
N ILE A 69 -7.13 -9.58 20.95
CA ILE A 69 -6.74 -10.89 20.44
C ILE A 69 -6.40 -11.76 21.64
N GLU A 70 -7.11 -12.88 21.78
CA GLU A 70 -6.84 -13.88 22.79
C GLU A 70 -6.34 -15.14 22.10
N VAL A 71 -5.17 -15.63 22.47
CA VAL A 71 -4.56 -16.84 21.89
C VAL A 71 -4.41 -17.89 22.99
N LEU A 72 -4.86 -19.11 22.72
CA LEU A 72 -4.78 -20.23 23.64
C LEU A 72 -4.29 -21.49 22.92
N GLY A 73 -3.18 -22.06 23.37
CA GLY A 73 -2.60 -23.28 22.80
C GLY A 73 -1.09 -23.16 22.58
N LYS A 74 -0.57 -23.89 21.60
CA LYS A 74 0.86 -23.97 21.29
C LYS A 74 1.12 -23.74 19.80
N GLY A 75 2.08 -22.89 19.47
CA GLY A 75 2.54 -22.68 18.11
C GLY A 75 2.97 -21.25 17.87
N VAL A 76 3.26 -20.94 16.61
CA VAL A 76 3.63 -19.59 16.17
C VAL A 76 2.72 -19.19 15.01
N GLY A 77 2.32 -17.93 14.98
CA GLY A 77 1.49 -17.35 13.93
C GLY A 77 1.81 -15.88 13.72
N LEU A 78 1.58 -15.40 12.49
CA LEU A 78 1.67 -13.99 12.15
C LEU A 78 0.26 -13.40 12.09
N PHE A 79 0.04 -12.35 12.87
CA PHE A 79 -1.17 -11.53 12.78
C PHE A 79 -0.84 -10.27 11.97
N SER A 80 -1.55 -10.10 10.84
CA SER A 80 -1.38 -8.94 9.97
C SER A 80 -2.70 -8.18 9.87
N LEU A 81 -2.65 -6.88 10.17
CA LEU A 81 -3.79 -5.99 10.05
C LEU A 81 -3.57 -5.03 8.89
N GLN A 82 -4.43 -5.13 7.88
CA GLN A 82 -4.39 -4.28 6.71
C GLN A 82 -5.39 -3.14 6.88
N TYR A 83 -4.90 -1.91 6.76
CA TYR A 83 -5.70 -0.71 6.85
C TYR A 83 -5.73 0.01 5.51
N GLU A 84 -6.93 0.31 5.04
CA GLU A 84 -7.14 1.19 3.90
C GLU A 84 -7.64 2.54 4.39
N PHE A 85 -7.00 3.62 3.93
CA PHE A 85 -7.39 4.98 4.28
C PHE A 85 -7.36 5.88 3.05
N GLY A 86 -8.44 6.65 2.88
CA GLY A 86 -8.48 7.72 1.90
C GLY A 86 -7.67 8.92 2.39
N VAL A 87 -6.64 9.30 1.66
CA VAL A 87 -5.88 10.53 1.92
C VAL A 87 -6.27 11.57 0.88
N ASN A 88 -6.60 12.78 1.33
CA ASN A 88 -6.66 13.91 0.42
C ASN A 88 -5.25 14.40 0.14
N LEU A 89 -4.72 14.07 -1.04
CA LEU A 89 -3.38 14.44 -1.47
C LEU A 89 -3.28 15.84 -2.09
N VAL A 90 -4.40 16.57 -2.23
CA VAL A 90 -4.43 17.88 -2.91
C VAL A 90 -3.44 18.89 -2.32
N ASN A 91 -3.19 18.82 -1.00
CA ASN A 91 -2.23 19.70 -0.30
C ASN A 91 -1.00 18.95 0.24
N HIS A 92 -0.72 17.73 -0.25
CA HIS A 92 0.38 16.91 0.26
C HIS A 92 1.69 17.13 -0.51
N GLN A 93 2.24 18.35 -0.45
CA GLN A 93 3.58 18.64 -0.97
C GLN A 93 4.62 18.41 0.13
N ARG A 94 5.20 17.20 0.17
CA ARG A 94 6.38 16.92 0.99
C ARG A 94 7.62 16.82 0.10
N ARG A 95 8.48 17.84 0.16
CA ARG A 95 9.82 17.88 -0.48
C ARG A 95 9.83 17.75 -2.01
N PHE A 96 8.68 17.63 -2.66
CA PHE A 96 8.53 17.74 -4.10
C PHE A 96 7.45 18.79 -4.42
N GLY A 97 7.79 19.72 -5.31
CA GLY A 97 6.81 20.55 -5.99
C GLY A 97 6.31 19.79 -7.21
N LEU A 98 5.01 19.55 -7.27
CA LEU A 98 4.32 18.98 -8.43
C LEU A 98 3.27 19.98 -8.88
N SER A 99 3.31 20.38 -10.15
CA SER A 99 2.27 21.19 -10.78
C SER A 99 1.80 20.54 -12.06
N LEU A 100 0.48 20.59 -12.28
CA LEU A 100 -0.19 20.10 -13.47
C LEU A 100 -0.89 21.25 -14.17
N GLU A 101 -0.63 21.43 -15.46
CA GLU A 101 -1.29 22.44 -16.29
C GLU A 101 -1.91 21.75 -17.51
N LYS A 102 -3.21 21.98 -17.72
CA LYS A 102 -3.89 21.53 -18.94
C LYS A 102 -3.57 22.52 -20.06
N LEU A 103 -2.86 22.06 -21.09
CA LEU A 103 -2.58 22.88 -22.25
C LEU A 103 -3.80 22.94 -23.18
N LYS A 104 -3.88 23.99 -23.99
CA LYS A 104 -4.96 24.17 -24.97
C LYS A 104 -4.93 23.00 -25.97
N PRO A 105 -6.01 22.20 -26.06
CA PRO A 105 -6.04 21.09 -26.99
C PRO A 105 -6.36 21.59 -28.41
N VAL A 106 -5.96 20.80 -29.42
CA VAL A 106 -6.32 21.03 -30.82
C VAL A 106 -7.70 20.45 -31.12
N SER A 107 -8.13 19.45 -30.35
CA SER A 107 -9.42 18.74 -30.49
C SER A 107 -10.09 18.48 -29.14
N ASN A 108 -11.41 18.32 -29.12
CA ASN A 108 -12.16 17.93 -27.93
C ASN A 108 -11.81 16.53 -27.40
N PHE A 109 -11.14 15.71 -28.23
CA PHE A 109 -10.70 14.35 -27.88
C PHE A 109 -9.22 14.29 -27.47
N GLU A 110 -8.56 15.44 -27.35
CA GLU A 110 -7.14 15.53 -27.01
C GLU A 110 -6.95 16.11 -25.61
N LEU A 111 -6.11 15.46 -24.80
CA LEU A 111 -5.70 15.94 -23.48
C LEU A 111 -4.19 16.11 -23.44
N LYS A 112 -3.74 17.37 -23.49
CA LYS A 112 -2.33 17.73 -23.28
C LYS A 112 -2.13 18.21 -21.85
N LEU A 113 -1.20 17.57 -21.16
CA LEU A 113 -0.82 17.90 -19.78
C LEU A 113 0.65 18.29 -19.74
N LYS A 114 0.93 19.46 -19.19
CA LYS A 114 2.28 19.85 -18.79
C LYS A 114 2.47 19.48 -17.33
N VAL A 115 3.42 18.60 -17.08
CA VAL A 115 3.77 18.11 -15.74
C VAL A 115 5.13 18.70 -15.36
N CYS A 116 5.17 19.50 -14.30
CA CYS A 116 6.44 19.99 -13.76
C CYS A 116 6.68 19.37 -12.39
N VAL A 117 7.89 18.83 -12.21
CA VAL A 117 8.33 18.25 -10.93
C VAL A 117 9.65 18.87 -10.54
N SER A 118 9.77 19.26 -9.28
CA SER A 118 11.02 19.75 -8.70
C SER A 118 11.22 19.18 -7.31
N TYR A 119 12.48 18.87 -6.98
CA TYR A 119 12.84 18.50 -5.62
C TYR A 119 13.10 19.77 -4.81
N ILE A 120 12.36 19.95 -3.71
CA ILE A 120 12.55 21.04 -2.76
C ILE A 120 13.59 20.56 -1.74
N SER A 121 14.85 20.92 -1.96
CA SER A 121 15.91 20.58 -1.01
C SER A 121 16.01 21.60 0.13
N ARG A 122 16.46 21.14 1.31
CA ARG A 122 16.82 22.01 2.45
C ARG A 122 18.35 22.23 2.55
N LEU A 123 19.14 21.52 1.75
CA LEU A 123 20.61 21.53 1.67
C LEU A 123 21.02 21.28 0.20
N ASP A 124 22.29 21.32 -0.17
CA ASP A 124 22.73 21.05 -1.56
C ASP A 124 22.71 19.56 -1.97
N TYR A 125 21.73 18.81 -1.48
CA TYR A 125 21.50 17.41 -1.86
C TYR A 125 20.44 17.30 -2.94
N ARG A 126 20.68 16.41 -3.90
CA ARG A 126 19.69 15.95 -4.88
C ARG A 126 18.85 14.83 -4.25
N SER A 127 17.65 14.60 -4.78
CA SER A 127 16.92 13.38 -4.45
C SER A 127 17.68 12.15 -4.97
N ASN A 128 17.34 10.97 -4.44
CA ASN A 128 17.62 9.71 -5.12
C ASN A 128 16.78 9.64 -6.43
N MET A 129 16.57 8.44 -6.97
CA MET A 129 15.64 8.21 -8.07
C MET A 129 14.22 8.67 -7.69
N ALA A 130 13.59 9.45 -8.58
CA ALA A 130 12.21 9.90 -8.46
C ALA A 130 11.36 9.27 -9.58
N ILE A 131 10.13 8.87 -9.23
CA ILE A 131 9.18 8.30 -10.18
C ILE A 131 7.95 9.21 -10.22
N VAL A 132 7.49 9.51 -11.43
CA VAL A 132 6.26 10.28 -11.67
C VAL A 132 5.25 9.35 -12.31
N GLU A 133 4.12 9.12 -11.63
CA GLU A 133 3.00 8.34 -12.17
C GLU A 133 1.85 9.27 -12.55
N VAL A 134 1.47 9.27 -13.83
CA VAL A 134 0.33 10.03 -14.34
C VAL A 134 -0.84 9.08 -14.57
N ASN A 135 -1.92 9.27 -13.81
CA ASN A 135 -3.16 8.52 -13.98
C ASN A 135 -4.15 9.36 -14.80
N PHE A 136 -4.60 8.81 -15.93
CA PHE A 136 -5.55 9.49 -16.81
C PHE A 136 -7.01 9.20 -16.41
N PRO A 137 -7.95 10.12 -16.73
CA PRO A 137 -9.37 9.85 -16.58
C PRO A 137 -9.81 8.63 -17.40
N SER A 138 -10.84 7.93 -16.92
CA SER A 138 -11.43 6.81 -17.64
C SER A 138 -11.81 7.19 -19.08
N GLY A 139 -11.45 6.33 -20.04
CA GLY A 139 -11.72 6.55 -21.46
C GLY A 139 -10.59 7.23 -22.25
N TYR A 140 -9.57 7.77 -21.56
CA TYR A 140 -8.37 8.28 -22.23
C TYR A 140 -7.34 7.17 -22.42
N THR A 141 -6.69 7.21 -23.58
CA THR A 141 -5.50 6.40 -23.88
C THR A 141 -4.37 7.34 -24.30
N VAL A 142 -3.14 6.90 -24.07
CA VAL A 142 -1.96 7.65 -24.49
C VAL A 142 -1.49 7.19 -25.87
N ASP A 143 -0.92 8.10 -26.64
CA ASP A 143 -0.30 7.80 -27.92
C ASP A 143 0.97 6.93 -27.75
N ASN A 144 1.51 6.40 -28.84
CA ASN A 144 2.71 5.55 -28.83
C ASN A 144 3.95 6.26 -28.25
N ASP A 145 4.05 7.57 -28.46
CA ASP A 145 5.08 8.42 -27.87
C ASP A 145 4.42 9.60 -27.13
N PRO A 146 3.99 9.39 -25.88
CA PRO A 146 3.13 10.33 -25.18
C PRO A 146 3.90 11.43 -24.45
N ILE A 147 5.23 11.37 -24.44
CA ILE A 147 6.08 12.32 -23.72
C ILE A 147 6.78 13.21 -24.74
N SER A 148 6.50 14.51 -24.68
CA SER A 148 7.17 15.51 -25.49
C SER A 148 7.67 16.65 -24.61
N MET A 149 8.66 17.41 -25.11
CA MET A 149 9.19 18.61 -24.45
C MET A 149 9.78 18.34 -23.05
N VAL A 150 10.58 17.28 -22.91
CA VAL A 150 11.34 17.00 -21.69
C VAL A 150 12.38 18.10 -21.48
N THR A 151 12.40 18.68 -20.27
CA THR A 151 13.28 19.80 -19.91
C THR A 151 13.95 19.54 -18.56
N GLY A 152 15.14 20.11 -18.36
CA GLY A 152 15.96 19.98 -17.14
C GLY A 152 17.24 19.16 -17.35
N ASP A 153 18.20 19.34 -16.45
CA ASP A 153 19.50 18.62 -16.46
C ASP A 153 19.37 17.11 -16.20
N SER A 154 18.24 16.68 -15.62
CA SER A 154 17.92 15.28 -15.37
C SER A 154 16.96 14.77 -16.44
N SER A 155 17.48 14.03 -17.42
CA SER A 155 16.66 13.36 -18.44
C SER A 155 15.77 12.27 -17.84
N ILE A 156 14.64 11.97 -18.49
CA ILE A 156 13.82 10.81 -18.16
C ILE A 156 14.60 9.55 -18.55
N GLU A 157 14.99 8.74 -17.56
CA GLU A 157 15.77 7.52 -17.82
C GLU A 157 14.90 6.40 -18.39
N VAL A 158 13.64 6.27 -17.95
CA VAL A 158 12.70 5.22 -18.40
C VAL A 158 11.27 5.76 -18.45
N GLY A 159 10.61 5.60 -19.61
CA GLY A 159 9.16 5.82 -19.78
C GLY A 159 8.43 4.49 -19.99
N ASN A 160 7.41 4.21 -19.18
CA ASN A 160 6.60 2.99 -19.30
C ASN A 160 5.11 3.32 -19.30
N VAL A 161 4.37 2.76 -20.27
CA VAL A 161 2.91 2.87 -20.36
C VAL A 161 2.29 1.54 -19.95
N ARG A 162 1.34 1.57 -19.00
CA ARG A 162 0.60 0.38 -18.56
C ARG A 162 -0.91 0.66 -18.63
N LYS A 163 -1.66 -0.26 -19.24
CA LYS A 163 -3.13 -0.24 -19.18
C LYS A 163 -3.57 -0.88 -17.85
N LYS A 164 -4.20 -0.12 -16.97
CA LYS A 164 -4.87 -0.69 -15.78
C LYS A 164 -6.05 -1.55 -16.27
N HIS A 165 -5.94 -2.87 -16.08
CA HIS A 165 -7.11 -3.76 -16.18
C HIS A 165 -7.96 -3.53 -14.93
N LYS A 166 -9.26 -3.35 -15.15
CA LYS A 166 -10.26 -3.19 -14.08
C LYS A 166 -10.70 -4.56 -13.59
#